data_AF-A0AAV7BLC5-F1
#
_entry.id   AF-A0AAV7BLC5-F1
#
_cell.length_a   1.000
_cell.length_b   1.000
_cell.length_c   1.000
_cell.angle_alpha   90.00
_cell.angle_beta   90.00
_cell.angle_gamma   90.00
#
_symmetry.space_group_name_H-M   'P 1'
#
loop_
_entity.id
_entity.type
_entity.pdbx_description
1 polymer ?
#
loop_
_entity_poly.entity_id
_entity_poly.type
_entity_poly.pdbx_seq_one_letter_code
_entity_poly.pdbx_strand_id
1 'polypeptide(L)'
;MLTTERGVVEEWLSEFKTLPEASITSYAAGLKEKTSLVSALYEVIQEHQSELLEPVCHQFFEFYRSKEKNLRTFTLQFLPELIWCYLSLSTSRDLQSSGCIEALLLSIYNLEIMDEQGHSKLLSFTIPSLSKPSVFHEPSSIGSMALTEGALSQHGLARVVYSGPHPQREMLTAQNRFEVLSFLLLCYNSALNFMPAPSIRSLCHMSSRLCVCGYPRQHARKYIGVKNRIPVSSEFMVQLLTGIYYSFYNGEWDAARRALDDVLYRAQLELFPEPLLVANAIKASLPQGAIKGTKEGTKCIQVEIAPTSSRISRNAVTSMSIRGHRWKRNGILGCSHESRLTRV
;
A
#
# COMPACT_ATOMS: atom_id res chain seq x y z
N MET A 1 26.83 20.51 18.39
CA MET A 1 25.61 20.22 17.61
C MET A 1 24.81 19.08 18.26
N LEU A 2 25.44 17.95 18.61
CA LEU A 2 24.77 16.85 19.34
C LEU A 2 24.09 17.23 20.69
N THR A 3 24.62 18.23 21.41
CA THR A 3 24.05 18.68 22.70
C THR A 3 22.73 19.44 22.55
N THR A 4 22.51 20.11 21.41
CA THR A 4 21.27 20.84 21.15
C THR A 4 20.14 19.91 20.69
N GLU A 5 20.46 18.82 19.98
CA GLU A 5 19.46 17.85 19.50
C GLU A 5 18.94 16.94 20.61
N ARG A 6 19.81 16.48 21.53
CA ARG A 6 19.39 15.72 22.72
C ARG A 6 18.42 16.53 23.59
N GLY A 7 18.72 17.81 23.82
CA GLY A 7 17.85 18.70 24.61
C GLY A 7 16.45 18.85 24.02
N VAL A 8 16.31 18.88 22.69
CA VAL A 8 14.98 18.95 22.02
C VAL A 8 14.15 17.70 22.27
N VAL A 9 14.78 16.52 22.25
CA VAL A 9 14.09 15.25 22.52
C VAL A 9 13.71 15.15 24.01
N GLU A 10 14.59 15.53 24.92
CA GLU A 10 14.31 15.55 26.36
C GLU A 10 13.17 16.52 26.72
N GLU A 11 13.17 17.71 26.13
CA GLU A 11 12.08 18.68 26.27
C GLU A 11 10.77 18.08 25.77
N TRP A 12 10.76 17.47 24.58
CA TRP A 12 9.58 16.80 24.02
C TRP A 12 9.05 15.64 24.89
N LEU A 13 9.95 14.86 25.49
CA LEU A 13 9.59 13.80 26.43
C LEU A 13 8.95 14.38 27.70
N SER A 14 9.43 15.54 28.17
CA SER A 14 8.88 16.22 29.35
C SER A 14 7.54 16.91 29.07
N GLU A 15 7.39 17.52 27.89
CA GLU A 15 6.18 18.23 27.44
C GLU A 15 4.99 17.28 27.42
N PHE A 16 5.16 16.09 26.85
CA PHE A 16 4.06 15.13 26.76
C PHE A 16 3.64 14.53 28.12
N LYS A 17 4.59 14.29 29.02
CA LYS A 17 4.29 13.76 30.37
C LYS A 17 3.43 14.71 31.21
N THR A 18 3.53 16.01 30.96
CA THR A 18 2.78 17.04 31.70
C THR A 18 1.49 17.47 31.00
N LEU A 19 1.20 16.88 29.83
CA LEU A 19 0.12 17.30 28.95
C LEU A 19 -1.26 16.80 29.46
N PRO A 20 -2.24 17.69 29.69
CA PRO A 20 -3.60 17.27 30.03
C PRO A 20 -4.28 16.52 28.88
N GLU A 21 -5.09 15.51 29.18
CA GLU A 21 -5.79 14.69 28.17
C GLU A 21 -6.62 15.53 27.18
N ALA A 22 -7.27 16.59 27.68
CA ALA A 22 -8.07 17.51 26.85
C ALA A 22 -7.28 18.26 25.77
N SER A 23 -5.95 18.33 25.89
CA SER A 23 -5.08 19.05 24.96
C SER A 23 -4.34 18.14 23.97
N ILE A 24 -4.50 16.82 24.06
CA ILE A 24 -3.81 15.83 23.21
C ILE A 24 -4.04 16.10 21.73
N THR A 25 -5.28 16.37 21.31
CA THR A 25 -5.61 16.62 19.90
C THR A 25 -4.93 17.88 19.37
N SER A 26 -4.88 18.95 20.17
CA SER A 26 -4.21 20.21 19.81
C SER A 26 -2.69 20.01 19.70
N TYR A 27 -2.11 19.29 20.65
CA TYR A 27 -0.69 18.92 20.63
C TYR A 27 -0.33 18.08 19.41
N ALA A 28 -1.15 17.08 19.09
CA ALA A 28 -0.94 16.18 17.97
C ALA A 28 -0.97 16.90 16.61
N ALA A 29 -1.78 17.96 16.47
CA ALA A 29 -1.82 18.79 15.27
C ALA A 29 -0.49 19.55 15.06
N GLY A 30 0.11 20.07 16.13
CA GLY A 30 1.36 20.85 16.06
C GLY A 30 2.63 20.03 15.88
N LEU A 31 2.61 18.72 16.17
CA LEU A 31 3.81 17.86 16.06
C LEU A 31 4.41 17.80 14.66
N LYS A 32 3.58 17.90 13.61
CA LYS A 32 4.04 17.84 12.21
C LYS A 32 4.91 19.05 11.83
N GLU A 33 4.77 20.16 12.54
CA GLU A 33 5.51 21.40 12.28
C GLU A 33 6.87 21.42 12.98
N LYS A 34 7.09 20.56 13.98
CA LYS A 34 8.35 20.46 14.75
C LYS A 34 9.43 19.70 13.95
N THR A 35 9.95 20.28 12.86
CA THR A 35 10.94 19.63 11.97
C THR A 35 12.27 19.30 12.66
N SER A 36 12.70 20.12 13.62
CA SER A 36 13.91 19.87 14.43
C SER A 36 13.75 18.60 15.27
N LEU A 37 12.60 18.43 15.92
CA LEU A 37 12.26 17.23 16.68
C LEU A 37 12.27 15.98 15.79
N VAL A 38 11.61 16.03 14.62
CA VAL A 38 11.60 14.89 13.69
C VAL A 38 13.01 14.49 13.28
N SER A 39 13.88 15.46 13.00
CA SER A 39 15.28 15.19 12.64
C SER A 39 16.04 14.55 13.79
N ALA A 40 15.93 15.10 15.01
CA ALA A 40 16.57 14.55 16.21
C ALA A 40 16.07 13.14 16.55
N LEU A 41 14.78 12.85 16.35
CA LEU A 41 14.22 11.51 16.56
C LEU A 41 14.79 10.48 15.57
N TYR A 42 15.00 10.83 14.30
CA TYR A 42 15.67 9.95 13.35
C TYR A 42 17.11 9.64 13.79
N GLU A 43 17.83 10.63 14.31
CA GLU A 43 19.20 10.44 14.81
C GLU A 43 19.24 9.52 16.03
N VAL A 44 18.33 9.71 17.00
CA VAL A 44 18.20 8.83 18.18
C VAL A 44 17.92 7.39 17.77
N ILE A 45 17.08 7.16 16.75
CA ILE A 45 16.77 5.81 16.25
C ILE A 45 17.97 5.18 15.52
N GLN A 46 18.79 5.98 14.84
CA GLN A 46 19.95 5.51 14.08
C GLN A 46 21.20 5.27 14.95
N GLU A 47 21.28 5.92 16.11
CA GLU A 47 22.38 5.80 17.07
C GLU A 47 22.32 4.43 17.78
N HIS A 48 23.39 3.63 17.69
CA HIS A 48 23.39 2.23 18.14
C HIS A 48 23.30 2.05 19.67
N GLN A 49 23.57 3.11 20.44
CA GLN A 49 23.60 3.12 21.91
C GLN A 49 23.08 4.46 22.44
N SER A 50 21.89 4.88 22.02
CA SER A 50 21.26 6.09 22.55
C SER A 50 20.51 5.80 23.86
N GLU A 51 20.85 6.50 24.93
CA GLU A 51 20.11 6.44 26.21
C GLU A 51 18.66 6.93 26.05
N LEU A 52 18.39 7.74 25.03
CA LEU A 52 17.07 8.29 24.72
C LEU A 52 16.18 7.33 23.93
N LEU A 53 16.71 6.22 23.41
CA LEU A 53 15.96 5.32 22.54
C LEU A 53 14.80 4.64 23.27
N GLU A 54 15.04 4.15 24.49
CA GLU A 54 14.00 3.51 25.31
C GLU A 54 12.84 4.46 25.64
N PRO A 55 13.05 5.67 26.21
CA PRO A 55 11.95 6.59 26.50
C PRO A 55 11.25 7.08 25.23
N VAL A 56 11.95 7.24 24.10
CA VAL A 56 11.34 7.58 22.80
C VAL A 56 10.42 6.44 22.33
N CYS A 57 10.88 5.19 22.37
CA CYS A 57 10.07 4.03 22.01
C CYS A 57 8.82 3.91 22.90
N HIS A 58 8.97 4.15 24.20
CA HIS A 58 7.84 4.16 25.13
C HIS A 58 6.83 5.28 24.78
N GLN A 59 7.29 6.49 24.50
CA GLN A 59 6.40 7.59 24.10
C GLN A 59 5.72 7.32 22.76
N PHE A 60 6.41 6.71 21.79
CA PHE A 60 5.80 6.26 20.54
C PHE A 60 4.72 5.21 20.76
N PHE A 61 4.91 4.29 21.71
CA PHE A 61 3.88 3.33 22.10
C PHE A 61 2.66 4.04 22.70
N GLU A 62 2.85 4.97 23.63
CA GLU A 62 1.74 5.75 24.22
C GLU A 62 0.98 6.58 23.18
N PHE A 63 1.71 7.20 22.24
CA PHE A 63 1.13 7.90 21.09
C PHE A 63 0.24 6.97 20.28
N TYR A 64 0.73 5.76 20.02
CA TYR A 64 -0.01 4.78 19.24
C TYR A 64 -1.25 4.27 19.99
N ARG A 65 -1.12 4.03 21.29
CA ARG A 65 -2.17 3.55 22.19
C ARG A 65 -3.31 4.55 22.37
N SER A 66 -3.03 5.85 22.29
CA SER A 66 -4.03 6.93 22.40
C SER A 66 -5.17 6.86 21.37
N LYS A 67 -5.00 6.09 20.29
CA LYS A 67 -5.89 6.02 19.11
C LYS A 67 -6.07 7.35 18.35
N GLU A 68 -5.41 8.43 18.76
CA GLU A 68 -5.43 9.71 18.05
C GLU A 68 -4.71 9.57 16.69
N LYS A 69 -5.41 9.86 15.59
CA LYS A 69 -4.91 9.58 14.22
C LYS A 69 -3.60 10.30 13.92
N ASN A 70 -3.45 11.54 14.39
CA ASN A 70 -2.26 12.34 14.18
C ASN A 70 -1.04 11.77 14.92
N LEU A 71 -1.23 11.30 16.16
CA LEU A 71 -0.17 10.66 16.94
C LEU A 71 0.25 9.31 16.35
N ARG A 72 -0.72 8.49 15.93
CA ARG A 72 -0.45 7.22 15.23
C ARG A 72 0.35 7.46 13.95
N THR A 73 -0.04 8.46 13.15
CA THR A 73 0.67 8.83 11.92
C THR A 73 2.09 9.34 12.23
N PHE A 74 2.24 10.15 13.28
CA PHE A 74 3.54 10.65 13.73
C PHE A 74 4.48 9.51 14.13
N THR A 75 4.01 8.50 14.85
CA THR A 75 4.80 7.30 15.18
C THR A 75 5.12 6.49 13.92
N LEU A 76 4.13 6.26 13.03
CA LEU A 76 4.31 5.46 11.82
C LEU A 76 5.33 6.05 10.85
N GLN A 77 5.58 7.36 10.87
CA GLN A 77 6.57 7.96 9.97
C GLN A 77 8.00 7.40 10.21
N PHE A 78 8.30 6.95 11.43
CA PHE A 78 9.60 6.39 11.81
C PHE A 78 9.69 4.87 11.61
N LEU A 79 8.58 4.22 11.26
CA LEU A 79 8.51 2.76 11.12
C LEU A 79 9.57 2.18 10.17
N PRO A 80 9.86 2.75 8.99
CA PRO A 80 10.91 2.18 8.13
C PRO A 80 12.30 2.17 8.80
N GLU A 81 12.65 3.23 9.54
CA GLU A 81 13.94 3.27 10.23
C GLU A 81 13.97 2.29 11.41
N LEU A 82 12.88 2.18 12.18
CA LEU A 82 12.74 1.21 13.26
C LEU A 82 12.90 -0.23 12.75
N ILE A 83 12.31 -0.58 11.61
CA ILE A 83 12.44 -1.89 10.98
C ILE A 83 13.89 -2.14 10.54
N TRP A 84 14.54 -1.15 9.92
CA TRP A 84 15.96 -1.25 9.54
C TRP A 84 16.85 -1.52 10.77
N CYS A 85 16.70 -0.72 11.82
CA CYS A 85 17.48 -0.86 13.04
C CYS A 85 17.26 -2.23 13.69
N TYR A 86 16.01 -2.67 13.86
CA TYR A 86 15.68 -4.01 14.37
C TYR A 86 16.37 -5.13 13.59
N LEU A 87 16.24 -5.15 12.26
CA LEU A 87 16.81 -6.21 11.42
C LEU A 87 18.34 -6.18 11.37
N SER A 88 18.94 -4.99 11.37
CA SER A 88 20.39 -4.82 11.41
C SER A 88 21.00 -5.33 12.73
N LEU A 89 20.41 -4.95 13.87
CA LEU A 89 20.87 -5.35 15.21
C LEU A 89 20.65 -6.84 15.49
N SER A 90 19.53 -7.40 15.01
CA SER A 90 19.26 -8.84 15.06
C SER A 90 20.38 -9.67 14.42
N THR A 91 21.15 -9.06 13.51
CA THR A 91 22.21 -9.72 12.76
C THR A 91 23.61 -9.52 13.37
N SER A 92 23.80 -8.53 14.25
CA SER A 92 25.09 -8.20 14.87
C SER A 92 25.36 -8.89 16.23
N ARG A 93 24.44 -9.72 16.74
CA ARG A 93 24.52 -10.44 18.03
C ARG A 93 24.53 -9.57 19.29
N ASP A 94 24.48 -8.24 19.17
CA ASP A 94 24.22 -7.31 20.28
C ASP A 94 22.73 -7.24 20.57
N LEU A 95 22.17 -8.30 21.17
CA LEU A 95 20.73 -8.40 21.46
C LEU A 95 20.25 -7.35 22.49
N GLN A 96 21.13 -6.90 23.39
CA GLN A 96 20.78 -6.05 24.53
C GLN A 96 20.29 -4.64 24.11
N SER A 97 20.66 -4.15 22.91
CA SER A 97 20.26 -2.82 22.44
C SER A 97 18.98 -2.80 21.60
N SER A 98 18.39 -3.95 21.27
CA SER A 98 17.24 -4.04 20.34
C SER A 98 15.87 -4.23 20.99
N GLY A 99 15.83 -4.51 22.30
CA GLY A 99 14.61 -4.93 23.01
C GLY A 99 13.49 -3.88 22.99
N CYS A 100 13.81 -2.59 23.09
CA CYS A 100 12.80 -1.52 23.10
C CYS A 100 12.14 -1.32 21.72
N ILE A 101 12.91 -1.43 20.63
CA ILE A 101 12.39 -1.37 19.26
C ILE A 101 11.53 -2.61 18.97
N GLU A 102 12.01 -3.80 19.35
CA GLU A 102 11.24 -5.04 19.23
C GLU A 102 9.90 -4.95 19.97
N ALA A 103 9.93 -4.51 21.23
CA ALA A 103 8.73 -4.31 22.02
C ALA A 103 7.76 -3.30 21.39
N LEU A 104 8.27 -2.18 20.86
CA LEU A 104 7.45 -1.18 20.16
C LEU A 104 6.79 -1.76 18.91
N LEU A 105 7.56 -2.42 18.03
CA LEU A 105 7.05 -3.01 16.79
C LEU A 105 5.98 -4.07 17.08
N LEU A 106 6.24 -4.95 18.04
CA LEU A 106 5.31 -5.98 18.48
C LEU A 106 4.04 -5.38 19.09
N SER A 107 4.18 -4.32 19.88
CA SER A 107 3.05 -3.62 20.49
C SER A 107 2.16 -2.95 19.46
N ILE A 108 2.75 -2.26 18.48
CA ILE A 108 2.01 -1.66 17.35
C ILE A 108 1.29 -2.75 16.56
N TYR A 109 1.94 -3.87 16.30
CA TYR A 109 1.33 -5.00 15.60
C TYR A 109 0.10 -5.52 16.34
N ASN A 110 0.22 -5.83 17.63
CA ASN A 110 -0.89 -6.34 18.44
C ASN A 110 -2.05 -5.35 18.54
N LEU A 111 -1.78 -4.03 18.51
CA LEU A 111 -2.82 -3.00 18.47
C LEU A 111 -3.51 -2.93 17.09
N GLU A 112 -2.79 -3.13 15.98
CA GLU A 112 -3.32 -2.99 14.61
C GLU A 112 -4.06 -4.21 14.07
N ILE A 113 -3.76 -5.40 14.58
CA ILE A 113 -4.49 -6.63 14.19
C ILE A 113 -5.89 -6.70 14.79
N MET A 114 -6.23 -5.81 15.72
CA MET A 114 -7.54 -5.72 16.35
C MET A 114 -8.37 -4.61 15.68
N ASP A 115 -9.67 -4.85 15.52
CA ASP A 115 -10.62 -3.81 15.10
C ASP A 115 -11.04 -2.91 16.28
N GLU A 116 -11.86 -1.89 16.01
CA GLU A 116 -12.34 -0.98 17.06
C GLU A 116 -13.25 -1.67 18.09
N GLN A 117 -13.80 -2.84 17.75
CA GLN A 117 -14.64 -3.67 18.60
C GLN A 117 -13.85 -4.73 19.38
N GLY A 118 -12.53 -4.85 19.14
CA GLY A 118 -11.67 -5.84 19.77
C GLY A 118 -11.72 -7.23 19.13
N HIS A 119 -12.19 -7.38 17.90
CA HIS A 119 -12.07 -8.62 17.13
C HIS A 119 -10.85 -8.60 16.21
N SER A 120 -10.39 -9.78 15.78
CA SER A 120 -9.31 -9.89 14.81
C SER A 120 -9.73 -9.30 13.46
N LYS A 121 -8.95 -8.32 13.00
CA LYS A 121 -9.16 -7.59 11.74
C LYS A 121 -8.95 -8.52 10.55
N LEU A 122 -9.94 -8.53 9.65
CA LEU A 122 -9.90 -9.27 8.39
C LEU A 122 -9.92 -8.31 7.21
N LEU A 123 -8.78 -8.14 6.54
CA LEU A 123 -8.67 -7.27 5.39
C LEU A 123 -9.09 -8.02 4.12
N SER A 124 -10.16 -7.54 3.52
CA SER A 124 -10.78 -8.16 2.35
C SER A 124 -11.37 -7.12 1.44
N PHE A 125 -11.42 -7.43 0.15
CA PHE A 125 -12.09 -6.62 -0.85
C PHE A 125 -12.90 -7.51 -1.79
N THR A 126 -13.82 -6.88 -2.51
CA THR A 126 -14.66 -7.56 -3.49
C THR A 126 -14.09 -7.32 -4.88
N ILE A 127 -13.86 -8.40 -5.63
CA ILE A 127 -13.39 -8.30 -7.02
C ILE A 127 -14.54 -7.72 -7.87
N PRO A 128 -14.34 -6.55 -8.54
CA PRO A 128 -15.35 -5.99 -9.43
C PRO A 128 -15.65 -6.92 -10.62
N SER A 129 -16.88 -6.87 -11.13
CA SER A 129 -17.30 -7.62 -12.32
C SER A 129 -17.92 -6.67 -13.35
N LEU A 130 -17.54 -6.84 -14.62
CA LEU A 130 -18.15 -6.11 -15.74
C LEU A 130 -19.60 -6.54 -16.01
N SER A 131 -19.99 -7.74 -15.56
CA SER A 131 -21.36 -8.26 -15.69
C SER A 131 -22.31 -7.68 -14.64
N LYS A 132 -21.82 -6.92 -13.65
CA LYS A 132 -22.64 -6.22 -12.67
C LYS A 132 -22.60 -4.71 -12.93
N PRO A 133 -23.73 -4.00 -12.80
CA PRO A 133 -23.73 -2.54 -12.84
C PRO A 133 -22.78 -1.99 -11.78
N SER A 134 -22.04 -0.97 -12.17
CA SER A 134 -21.15 -0.23 -11.29
C SER A 134 -21.40 1.26 -11.41
N VAL A 135 -20.75 2.05 -10.56
CA VAL A 135 -20.78 3.52 -10.68
C VAL A 135 -20.18 4.03 -11.99
N PHE A 136 -19.39 3.21 -12.70
CA PHE A 136 -18.69 3.60 -13.93
C PHE A 136 -19.30 3.03 -15.21
N HIS A 137 -20.10 1.96 -15.13
CA HIS A 137 -20.60 1.29 -16.32
C HIS A 137 -21.91 0.52 -16.09
N GLU A 138 -22.65 0.36 -17.18
CA GLU A 138 -23.83 -0.50 -17.26
C GLU A 138 -23.48 -1.75 -18.10
N PRO A 139 -23.73 -2.99 -17.64
CA PRO A 139 -23.29 -4.20 -18.33
C PRO A 139 -23.92 -4.36 -19.71
N SER A 140 -25.13 -3.84 -19.90
CA SER A 140 -25.82 -3.84 -21.19
C SER A 140 -25.08 -3.06 -22.30
N SER A 141 -24.19 -2.13 -21.91
CA SER A 141 -23.35 -1.38 -22.85
C SER A 141 -22.14 -2.18 -23.33
N ILE A 142 -21.75 -3.21 -22.59
CA ILE A 142 -20.64 -4.10 -22.91
C ILE A 142 -21.28 -5.30 -23.62
N GLY A 143 -20.99 -5.46 -24.91
CA GLY A 143 -21.63 -6.48 -25.75
C GLY A 143 -21.65 -7.89 -25.13
N SER A 144 -22.49 -8.77 -25.67
CA SER A 144 -22.81 -10.11 -25.14
C SER A 144 -21.61 -11.03 -24.81
N MET A 145 -20.39 -10.68 -25.25
CA MET A 145 -19.15 -11.38 -24.88
C MET A 145 -18.75 -11.23 -23.41
N ALA A 146 -19.11 -10.13 -22.73
CA ALA A 146 -18.84 -9.99 -21.30
C ALA A 146 -19.89 -10.68 -20.41
N LEU A 147 -21.05 -11.01 -20.98
CA LEU A 147 -22.21 -11.58 -20.29
C LEU A 147 -22.37 -13.08 -20.59
N THR A 148 -21.26 -13.82 -20.63
CA THR A 148 -21.32 -15.28 -20.82
C THR A 148 -21.97 -15.95 -19.61
N GLU A 149 -22.59 -17.11 -19.81
CA GLU A 149 -23.17 -17.90 -18.72
C GLU A 149 -22.13 -18.28 -17.64
N GLY A 150 -20.87 -18.48 -18.03
CA GLY A 150 -19.73 -18.62 -17.10
C GLY A 150 -19.46 -17.33 -16.31
N ALA A 151 -19.41 -16.20 -17.00
CA ALA A 151 -19.35 -14.86 -16.41
C ALA A 151 -20.72 -14.36 -15.90
N LEU A 152 -21.61 -15.25 -15.47
CA LEU A 152 -22.83 -14.95 -14.71
C LEU A 152 -22.97 -15.97 -13.58
N SER A 153 -22.67 -17.24 -13.87
CA SER A 153 -22.61 -18.33 -12.88
C SER A 153 -21.45 -18.18 -11.89
N GLN A 154 -20.32 -17.57 -12.28
CA GLN A 154 -19.23 -17.23 -11.36
C GLN A 154 -19.46 -15.91 -10.59
N HIS A 155 -20.61 -15.22 -10.76
CA HIS A 155 -20.86 -13.88 -10.23
C HIS A 155 -21.68 -13.79 -8.93
N GLY A 156 -21.23 -14.53 -7.93
CA GLY A 156 -21.10 -13.90 -6.62
C GLY A 156 -20.09 -12.77 -6.72
N LEU A 157 -20.34 -11.63 -6.05
CA LEU A 157 -19.28 -10.66 -5.81
C LEU A 157 -18.23 -11.36 -4.93
N ALA A 158 -17.19 -11.93 -5.54
CA ALA A 158 -16.21 -12.73 -4.82
C ALA A 158 -15.42 -11.83 -3.87
N ARG A 159 -15.64 -12.05 -2.56
CA ARG A 159 -14.88 -11.39 -1.51
C ARG A 159 -13.62 -12.19 -1.29
N VAL A 160 -12.47 -11.57 -1.52
CA VAL A 160 -11.16 -12.16 -1.31
C VAL A 160 -10.51 -11.53 -0.09
N VAL A 161 -9.90 -12.37 0.73
CA VAL A 161 -9.10 -11.95 1.87
C VAL A 161 -7.67 -11.80 1.39
N TYR A 162 -7.06 -10.64 1.63
CA TYR A 162 -5.67 -10.39 1.26
C TYR A 162 -4.76 -10.25 2.48
N SER A 163 -5.33 -10.09 3.69
CA SER A 163 -4.55 -10.10 4.93
C SER A 163 -5.44 -10.44 6.13
N GLY A 164 -4.95 -11.30 7.01
CA GLY A 164 -5.62 -11.69 8.25
C GLY A 164 -6.60 -12.87 8.11
N PRO A 165 -7.17 -13.33 9.24
CA PRO A 165 -6.96 -12.81 10.59
C PRO A 165 -5.56 -13.15 11.10
N HIS A 166 -4.93 -12.19 11.80
CA HIS A 166 -3.58 -12.34 12.34
C HIS A 166 -3.63 -12.67 13.84
N PRO A 167 -2.84 -13.65 14.34
CA PRO A 167 -2.81 -13.96 15.76
C PRO A 167 -1.97 -12.97 16.55
N GLN A 168 -2.37 -12.67 17.79
CA GLN A 168 -1.52 -11.93 18.72
C GLN A 168 -0.21 -12.67 18.98
N ARG A 169 0.87 -11.91 19.21
CA ARG A 169 2.21 -12.45 19.45
C ARG A 169 2.80 -11.84 20.72
N GLU A 170 3.41 -12.66 21.55
CA GLU A 170 4.07 -12.24 22.80
C GLU A 170 5.55 -11.89 22.61
N MET A 171 6.20 -12.42 21.57
CA MET A 171 7.61 -12.20 21.27
C MET A 171 7.87 -12.31 19.76
N LEU A 172 8.86 -11.57 19.24
CA LEU A 172 9.33 -11.77 17.87
C LEU A 172 10.31 -12.95 17.82
N THR A 173 10.00 -13.91 16.96
CA THR A 173 10.83 -15.06 16.67
C THR A 173 11.30 -15.02 15.23
N ALA A 174 12.34 -15.79 14.89
CA ALA A 174 12.82 -15.87 13.52
C ALA A 174 11.72 -16.32 12.51
N GLN A 175 10.73 -17.07 12.98
CA GLN A 175 9.60 -17.58 12.18
C GLN A 175 8.54 -16.51 11.95
N ASN A 176 8.09 -15.81 13.00
CA ASN A 176 6.96 -14.87 12.90
C ASN A 176 7.37 -13.44 12.52
N ARG A 177 8.66 -13.08 12.66
CA ARG A 177 9.09 -11.68 12.52
C ARG A 177 8.70 -11.07 11.17
N PHE A 178 8.79 -11.82 10.08
CA PHE A 178 8.43 -11.27 8.76
C PHE A 178 6.92 -11.22 8.52
N GLU A 179 6.11 -12.04 9.18
CA GLU A 179 4.65 -11.87 9.17
C GLU A 179 4.29 -10.55 9.87
N VAL A 180 4.87 -10.31 11.04
CA VAL A 180 4.67 -9.06 11.81
C VAL A 180 5.14 -7.85 11.02
N LEU A 181 6.39 -7.86 10.54
CA LEU A 181 6.96 -6.74 9.81
C LEU A 181 6.23 -6.46 8.48
N SER A 182 5.74 -7.49 7.78
CA SER A 182 4.95 -7.31 6.55
C SER A 182 3.61 -6.65 6.85
N PHE A 183 2.95 -7.05 7.94
CA PHE A 183 1.69 -6.42 8.37
C PHE A 183 1.90 -4.97 8.83
N LEU A 184 2.96 -4.69 9.59
CA LEU A 184 3.31 -3.31 9.97
C LEU A 184 3.57 -2.43 8.73
N LEU A 185 4.28 -2.97 7.74
CA LEU A 185 4.52 -2.27 6.49
C LEU A 185 3.24 -2.10 5.66
N LEU A 186 2.29 -3.03 5.74
CA LEU A 186 0.95 -2.88 5.18
C LEU A 186 0.19 -1.72 5.87
N CYS A 187 0.27 -1.61 7.21
CA CYS A 187 -0.29 -0.48 7.94
C CYS A 187 0.35 0.85 7.51
N TYR A 188 1.68 0.89 7.35
CA TYR A 188 2.38 2.05 6.79
C TYR A 188 1.86 2.40 5.39
N ASN A 189 1.72 1.40 4.52
CA ASN A 189 1.23 1.56 3.16
C ASN A 189 -0.20 2.14 3.12
N SER A 190 -1.05 1.79 4.09
CA SER A 190 -2.41 2.34 4.20
C SER A 190 -2.44 3.83 4.55
N ALA A 191 -1.35 4.37 5.08
CA ALA A 191 -1.23 5.76 5.53
C ALA A 191 -0.23 6.60 4.70
N LEU A 192 0.26 6.10 3.57
CA LEU A 192 1.28 6.76 2.73
C LEU A 192 0.95 8.21 2.37
N ASN A 193 -0.33 8.50 2.12
CA ASN A 193 -0.80 9.85 1.80
C ASN A 193 -0.58 10.88 2.90
N PHE A 194 -0.37 10.42 4.15
CA PHE A 194 -0.12 11.28 5.30
C PHE A 194 1.36 11.28 5.72
N MET A 195 2.21 10.50 5.07
CA MET A 195 3.62 10.39 5.40
C MET A 195 4.41 11.57 4.82
N PRO A 196 5.26 12.23 5.62
CA PRO A 196 6.09 13.32 5.13
C PRO A 196 7.25 12.78 4.29
N ALA A 197 7.84 13.63 3.44
CA ALA A 197 8.92 13.26 2.53
C ALA A 197 10.12 12.55 3.20
N PRO A 198 10.59 12.94 4.42
CA PRO A 198 11.66 12.21 5.11
C PRO A 198 11.33 10.74 5.38
N SER A 199 10.06 10.44 5.69
CA SER A 199 9.59 9.07 5.93
C SER A 199 9.59 8.23 4.65
N ILE A 200 9.07 8.79 3.55
CA ILE A 200 9.06 8.16 2.23
C ILE A 200 10.51 7.89 1.74
N ARG A 201 11.42 8.83 2.00
CA ARG A 201 12.84 8.65 1.71
C ARG A 201 13.49 7.58 2.57
N SER A 202 13.19 7.54 3.88
CA SER A 202 13.64 6.49 4.79
C SER A 202 13.15 5.12 4.33
N LEU A 203 11.89 4.99 3.87
CA LEU A 203 11.36 3.77 3.26
C LEU A 203 12.19 3.30 2.06
N CYS A 204 12.50 4.20 1.12
CA CYS A 204 13.32 3.88 -0.05
C CYS A 204 14.75 3.46 0.37
N HIS A 205 15.34 4.17 1.32
CA HIS A 205 16.67 3.85 1.83
C HIS A 205 16.71 2.51 2.56
N MET A 206 15.77 2.24 3.47
CA MET A 206 15.59 0.94 4.13
C MET A 206 15.45 -0.17 3.09
N SER A 207 14.56 0.00 2.10
CA SER A 207 14.31 -1.00 1.06
C SER A 207 15.59 -1.36 0.31
N SER A 208 16.32 -0.34 -0.15
CA SER A 208 17.59 -0.50 -0.87
C SER A 208 18.66 -1.17 0.02
N ARG A 209 18.85 -0.70 1.26
CA ARG A 209 19.82 -1.26 2.20
C ARG A 209 19.53 -2.73 2.52
N LEU A 210 18.29 -3.08 2.87
CA LEU A 210 17.87 -4.46 3.16
C LEU A 210 18.10 -5.40 1.98
N CYS A 211 17.76 -4.96 0.77
CA CYS A 211 17.86 -5.81 -0.42
C CYS A 211 19.31 -6.11 -0.82
N VAL A 212 20.25 -5.20 -0.58
CA VAL A 212 21.66 -5.42 -0.95
C VAL A 212 22.55 -5.86 0.21
N CYS A 213 22.08 -5.81 1.46
CA CYS A 213 22.87 -6.16 2.65
C CYS A 213 23.45 -7.59 2.55
N GLY A 214 24.78 -7.70 2.62
CA GLY A 214 25.50 -8.97 2.48
C GLY A 214 25.64 -9.51 1.05
N TYR A 215 25.39 -8.66 0.05
CA TYR A 215 25.62 -8.96 -1.37
C TYR A 215 26.66 -8.00 -1.99
N PRO A 216 27.35 -8.38 -3.08
CA PRO A 216 28.33 -7.53 -3.75
C PRO A 216 27.81 -6.14 -4.13
N ARG A 217 26.51 -6.04 -4.45
CA ARG A 217 25.84 -4.78 -4.79
C ARG A 217 25.86 -3.75 -3.64
N GLN A 218 26.01 -4.17 -2.39
CA GLN A 218 26.20 -3.27 -1.24
C GLN A 218 27.43 -2.38 -1.42
N HIS A 219 28.54 -2.95 -1.90
CA HIS A 219 29.78 -2.21 -2.15
C HIS A 219 29.60 -1.20 -3.28
N ALA A 220 28.89 -1.58 -4.35
CA ALA A 220 28.54 -0.68 -5.44
C ALA A 220 27.65 0.49 -4.97
N ARG A 221 26.77 0.26 -4.01
CA ARG A 221 25.94 1.29 -3.37
C ARG A 221 26.67 2.10 -2.30
N LYS A 222 27.89 1.69 -1.91
CA LYS A 222 28.69 2.32 -0.84
C LYS A 222 27.94 2.39 0.51
N TYR A 223 27.05 1.45 0.78
CA TYR A 223 26.37 1.39 2.07
C TYR A 223 27.31 0.85 3.16
N ILE A 224 27.42 1.63 4.23
CA ILE A 224 28.22 1.30 5.42
C ILE A 224 27.28 0.66 6.46
N GLY A 225 27.79 -0.30 7.21
CA GLY A 225 27.05 -0.98 8.28
C GLY A 225 27.19 -2.50 8.20
N VAL A 226 26.14 -3.20 8.62
CA VAL A 226 26.07 -4.67 8.63
C VAL A 226 26.37 -5.25 7.24
N LYS A 227 27.24 -6.27 7.19
CA LYS A 227 27.66 -6.95 5.95
C LYS A 227 27.12 -8.38 5.85
N ASN A 228 26.29 -8.79 6.79
CA ASN A 228 25.67 -10.10 6.81
C ASN A 228 24.37 -10.06 6.01
N ARG A 229 24.02 -11.16 5.32
CA ARG A 229 22.76 -11.25 4.59
C ARG A 229 21.61 -11.30 5.59
N ILE A 230 20.70 -10.33 5.46
CA ILE A 230 19.44 -10.33 6.20
C ILE A 230 18.45 -11.14 5.36
N PRO A 231 17.91 -12.28 5.87
CA PRO A 231 16.85 -13.01 5.16
C PRO A 231 15.60 -12.13 5.12
N VAL A 232 14.91 -12.08 3.99
CA VAL A 232 13.71 -11.25 3.80
C VAL A 232 12.65 -12.10 3.11
N SER A 233 11.39 -12.03 3.54
CA SER A 233 10.30 -12.79 2.90
C SER A 233 9.82 -12.15 1.59
N SER A 234 9.25 -12.97 0.70
CA SER A 234 8.63 -12.50 -0.54
C SER A 234 7.51 -11.47 -0.26
N GLU A 235 6.62 -11.77 0.68
CA GLU A 235 5.51 -10.88 1.07
C GLU A 235 6.00 -9.50 1.54
N PHE A 236 7.06 -9.46 2.35
CA PHE A 236 7.64 -8.20 2.80
C PHE A 236 8.15 -7.36 1.63
N MET A 237 8.80 -7.98 0.64
CA MET A 237 9.26 -7.27 -0.56
C MET A 237 8.11 -6.73 -1.41
N VAL A 238 6.99 -7.44 -1.51
CA VAL A 238 5.78 -6.92 -2.19
C VAL A 238 5.27 -5.68 -1.46
N GLN A 239 5.26 -5.67 -0.13
CA GLN A 239 4.89 -4.47 0.65
C GLN A 239 5.88 -3.31 0.45
N LEU A 240 7.19 -3.58 0.33
CA LEU A 240 8.18 -2.55 -0.03
C LEU A 240 7.86 -1.94 -1.40
N LEU A 241 7.50 -2.77 -2.38
CA LEU A 241 7.20 -2.32 -3.74
C LEU A 241 5.99 -1.39 -3.81
N THR A 242 4.97 -1.58 -2.98
CA THR A 242 3.84 -0.65 -2.84
C THR A 242 4.32 0.75 -2.44
N GLY A 243 5.16 0.84 -1.40
CA GLY A 243 5.73 2.09 -0.92
C GLY A 243 6.71 2.74 -1.91
N ILE A 244 7.56 1.93 -2.56
CA ILE A 244 8.47 2.39 -3.62
C ILE A 244 7.68 2.93 -4.81
N TYR A 245 6.59 2.26 -5.21
CA TYR A 245 5.72 2.72 -6.28
C TYR A 245 5.13 4.09 -5.96
N TYR A 246 4.60 4.27 -4.75
CA TYR A 246 4.12 5.57 -4.27
C TYR A 246 5.21 6.65 -4.32
N SER A 247 6.44 6.29 -3.94
CA SER A 247 7.58 7.22 -3.85
C SER A 247 7.95 7.83 -5.22
N PHE A 248 7.81 7.09 -6.31
CA PHE A 248 8.05 7.60 -7.67
C PHE A 248 7.18 8.82 -8.01
N TYR A 249 5.93 8.83 -7.56
CA TYR A 249 4.96 9.87 -7.90
C TYR A 249 4.89 11.00 -6.85
N ASN A 250 5.68 10.90 -5.78
CA ASN A 250 5.63 11.83 -4.63
C ASN A 250 6.97 12.51 -4.32
N GLY A 251 7.82 12.68 -5.34
CA GLY A 251 9.01 13.54 -5.28
C GLY A 251 10.32 12.83 -4.93
N GLU A 252 10.28 11.55 -4.55
CA GLU A 252 11.47 10.77 -4.16
C GLU A 252 11.94 9.83 -5.30
N TRP A 253 11.94 10.33 -6.55
CA TRP A 253 12.19 9.52 -7.76
C TRP A 253 13.52 8.76 -7.74
N ASP A 254 14.63 9.44 -7.42
CA ASP A 254 15.97 8.82 -7.45
C ASP A 254 16.14 7.77 -6.36
N ALA A 255 15.59 8.03 -5.18
CA ALA A 255 15.59 7.08 -4.06
C ALA A 255 14.72 5.86 -4.39
N ALA A 256 13.52 6.08 -4.95
CA ALA A 256 12.61 5.02 -5.38
C ALA A 256 13.21 4.16 -6.50
N ARG A 257 13.82 4.79 -7.51
CA ARG A 257 14.52 4.09 -8.60
C ARG A 257 15.63 3.20 -8.08
N ARG A 258 16.46 3.75 -7.18
CA ARG A 258 17.53 2.99 -6.54
C ARG A 258 16.99 1.78 -5.78
N ALA A 259 15.93 1.98 -4.98
CA ALA A 259 15.28 0.93 -4.22
C ALA A 259 14.68 -0.14 -5.14
N LEU A 260 13.97 0.24 -6.20
CA LEU A 260 13.38 -0.69 -7.16
C LEU A 260 14.44 -1.58 -7.83
N ASP A 261 15.55 -0.98 -8.29
CA ASP A 261 16.63 -1.73 -8.92
C ASP A 261 17.30 -2.72 -7.97
N ASP A 262 17.35 -2.38 -6.67
CA ASP A 262 17.94 -3.22 -5.63
C ASP A 262 16.97 -4.34 -5.18
N VAL A 263 15.65 -4.07 -5.12
CA VAL A 263 14.62 -5.10 -4.92
C VAL A 263 14.61 -6.10 -6.08
N LEU A 264 14.67 -5.63 -7.33
CA LEU A 264 14.79 -6.49 -8.51
C LEU A 264 16.00 -7.42 -8.41
N TYR A 265 17.16 -6.86 -8.05
CA TYR A 265 18.38 -7.64 -7.86
C TYR A 265 18.22 -8.71 -6.79
N ARG A 266 17.63 -8.36 -5.63
CA ARG A 266 17.43 -9.31 -4.55
C ARG A 266 16.43 -10.41 -4.94
N ALA A 267 15.30 -10.04 -5.54
CA ALA A 267 14.27 -10.97 -5.98
C ALA A 267 14.80 -11.96 -7.03
N GLN A 268 15.71 -11.53 -7.92
CA GLN A 268 16.37 -12.42 -8.87
C GLN A 268 17.31 -13.43 -8.21
N LEU A 269 18.06 -12.99 -7.19
CA LEU A 269 18.98 -13.88 -6.47
C LEU A 269 18.26 -14.90 -5.59
N GLU A 270 17.17 -14.49 -4.95
CA GLU A 270 16.34 -15.35 -4.08
C GLU A 270 15.26 -16.13 -4.84
N LEU A 271 15.12 -15.88 -6.16
CA LEU A 271 14.12 -16.49 -7.02
C LEU A 271 12.67 -16.26 -6.55
N PHE A 272 12.36 -15.08 -6.00
CA PHE A 272 11.01 -14.74 -5.57
C PHE A 272 10.16 -14.23 -6.75
N PRO A 273 9.11 -14.97 -7.17
CA PRO A 273 8.36 -14.64 -8.37
C PRO A 273 7.46 -13.40 -8.18
N GLU A 274 6.80 -13.24 -7.03
CA GLU A 274 5.85 -12.15 -6.82
C GLU A 274 6.52 -10.77 -6.79
N PRO A 275 7.63 -10.56 -6.03
CA PRO A 275 8.33 -9.29 -6.03
C PRO A 275 8.96 -9.01 -7.40
N LEU A 276 9.47 -10.04 -8.08
CA LEU A 276 10.04 -9.90 -9.43
C LEU A 276 8.96 -9.48 -10.45
N LEU A 277 7.77 -10.08 -10.39
CA LEU A 277 6.64 -9.73 -11.25
C LEU A 277 6.20 -8.29 -11.02
N VAL A 278 5.92 -7.92 -9.76
CA VAL A 278 5.43 -6.59 -9.40
C VAL A 278 6.48 -5.52 -9.73
N ALA A 279 7.75 -5.76 -9.42
CA ALA A 279 8.82 -4.80 -9.69
C ALA A 279 9.05 -4.60 -11.19
N ASN A 280 8.95 -5.65 -12.02
CA ASN A 280 9.01 -5.52 -13.48
C ASN A 280 7.79 -4.78 -14.04
N ALA A 281 6.60 -5.04 -13.51
CA ALA A 281 5.39 -4.31 -13.89
C ALA A 281 5.52 -2.81 -13.55
N ILE A 282 6.01 -2.48 -12.36
CA ILE A 282 6.33 -1.09 -11.96
C ILE A 282 7.32 -0.50 -12.97
N LYS A 283 8.46 -1.16 -13.21
CA LYS A 283 9.50 -0.67 -14.12
C LYS A 283 8.97 -0.39 -15.53
N ALA A 284 8.08 -1.24 -16.04
CA ALA A 284 7.47 -1.08 -17.37
C ALA A 284 6.43 0.07 -17.41
N SER A 285 5.78 0.36 -16.29
CA SER A 285 4.79 1.44 -16.18
C SER A 285 5.38 2.83 -15.97
N LEU A 286 6.66 2.93 -15.59
CA LEU A 286 7.27 4.22 -15.24
C LEU A 286 7.53 5.09 -16.47
N PRO A 287 7.33 6.42 -16.36
CA PRO A 287 7.74 7.35 -17.40
C PRO A 287 9.27 7.37 -17.56
N GLN A 288 9.75 7.89 -18.69
CA GLN A 288 11.18 7.96 -19.03
C GLN A 288 12.02 8.78 -18.03
N GLY A 289 11.39 9.60 -17.19
CA GLY A 289 12.04 10.36 -16.12
C GLY A 289 11.05 10.87 -15.08
N ALA A 290 11.57 11.53 -14.05
CA ALA A 290 10.77 12.08 -12.97
C ALA A 290 9.67 13.00 -13.49
N ILE A 291 8.45 12.81 -13.00
CA ILE A 291 7.32 13.69 -13.28
C ILE A 291 7.62 15.02 -12.59
N LYS A 292 8.11 16.00 -13.36
CA LYS A 292 8.29 17.37 -12.88
C LYS A 292 6.91 17.97 -12.69
N GLY A 293 6.55 18.31 -11.46
CA GLY A 293 5.29 18.99 -11.17
C GLY A 293 5.25 20.33 -11.89
N THR A 294 4.48 20.43 -12.97
CA THR A 294 3.96 21.71 -13.44
C THR A 294 3.05 22.26 -12.35
N LYS A 295 3.11 23.57 -12.10
CA LYS A 295 2.31 24.29 -11.09
C LYS A 295 0.79 24.19 -11.30
N GLU A 296 0.34 23.49 -12.34
CA GLU A 296 -1.05 23.24 -12.64
C GLU A 296 -1.28 21.72 -12.69
N GLY A 297 -1.93 21.24 -11.64
CA GLY A 297 -2.67 19.98 -11.50
C GLY A 297 -2.52 18.92 -12.60
N THR A 298 -1.44 18.13 -12.58
CA THR A 298 -1.49 16.79 -13.18
C THR A 298 -0.56 15.81 -12.45
N LYS A 299 -0.86 15.56 -11.18
CA LYS A 299 -0.39 14.34 -10.48
C LYS A 299 -1.37 13.19 -10.76
N CYS A 300 -1.57 12.79 -12.01
CA CYS A 300 -2.41 11.63 -12.29
C CYS A 300 -1.79 10.72 -13.36
N ILE A 301 -2.08 9.43 -13.20
CA ILE A 301 -1.85 8.39 -14.20
C ILE A 301 -2.55 8.85 -15.48
N GLN A 302 -1.81 8.98 -16.58
CA GLN A 302 -2.43 9.20 -17.88
C GLN A 302 -3.21 7.93 -18.24
N VAL A 303 -4.54 8.01 -18.12
CA VAL A 303 -5.43 6.95 -18.58
C VAL A 303 -5.72 7.23 -20.05
N GLU A 304 -5.09 6.49 -20.94
CA GLU A 304 -5.56 6.40 -22.32
C GLU A 304 -6.90 5.68 -22.32
N ILE A 305 -7.99 6.45 -22.38
CA ILE A 305 -9.32 5.89 -22.54
C ILE A 305 -9.40 5.40 -23.99
N ALA A 306 -9.34 4.09 -24.20
CA ALA A 306 -9.70 3.49 -25.48
C ALA A 306 -11.15 3.91 -25.79
N PRO A 307 -11.41 4.62 -26.91
CA PRO A 307 -12.75 5.10 -27.20
C PRO A 307 -13.69 3.90 -27.37
N THR A 308 -14.68 3.78 -26.48
CA THR A 308 -15.76 2.81 -26.63
C THR A 308 -16.65 3.27 -27.78
N SER A 309 -16.45 2.69 -28.97
CA SER A 309 -17.38 2.89 -30.07
C SER A 309 -18.77 2.44 -29.62
N SER A 310 -19.73 3.36 -29.62
CA SER A 310 -21.12 3.09 -29.27
C SER A 310 -21.80 2.23 -30.34
N ARG A 311 -21.47 0.94 -30.39
CA ARG A 311 -22.23 -0.02 -31.19
C ARG A 311 -23.37 -0.55 -30.31
N ILE A 312 -24.42 0.26 -30.21
CA ILE A 312 -25.73 -0.24 -29.77
C ILE A 312 -26.14 -1.29 -30.80
N SER A 313 -25.95 -2.58 -30.47
CA SER A 313 -26.49 -3.67 -31.25
C SER A 313 -28.01 -3.62 -31.12
N ARG A 314 -28.68 -3.15 -32.16
CA ARG A 314 -30.15 -3.00 -32.22
C ARG A 314 -30.91 -4.35 -32.28
N ASN A 315 -30.22 -5.48 -32.09
CA ASN A 315 -30.78 -6.82 -32.33
C ASN A 315 -30.74 -7.73 -31.09
N ALA A 316 -30.89 -7.18 -29.88
CA ALA A 316 -31.15 -8.01 -28.71
C ALA A 316 -32.56 -8.63 -28.82
N VAL A 317 -32.64 -9.84 -29.38
CA VAL A 317 -33.86 -10.64 -29.43
C VAL A 317 -34.18 -11.11 -28.01
N THR A 318 -35.06 -10.40 -27.32
CA THR A 318 -35.61 -10.86 -26.04
C THR A 318 -36.70 -11.89 -26.28
N SER A 319 -36.93 -12.78 -25.33
CA SER A 319 -38.06 -13.74 -25.33
C SER A 319 -39.43 -13.06 -25.43
N MET A 320 -39.50 -11.75 -25.15
CA MET A 320 -40.66 -10.89 -25.39
C MET A 320 -40.88 -10.58 -26.89
N SER A 321 -39.82 -10.40 -27.69
CA SER A 321 -39.93 -10.14 -29.14
C SER A 321 -40.44 -11.36 -29.93
N ILE A 322 -40.09 -12.58 -29.50
CA ILE A 322 -40.58 -13.84 -30.09
C ILE A 322 -42.09 -14.00 -29.86
N ARG A 323 -42.59 -13.61 -28.69
CA ARG A 323 -44.03 -13.66 -28.38
C ARG A 323 -44.84 -12.69 -29.24
N GLY A 324 -44.29 -11.51 -29.57
CA GLY A 324 -44.97 -10.52 -30.42
C GLY A 324 -45.17 -10.96 -31.88
N HIS A 325 -44.25 -11.75 -32.43
CA HIS A 325 -44.35 -12.20 -33.83
C HIS A 325 -45.32 -13.37 -34.06
N ARG A 326 -45.68 -14.14 -33.03
CA ARG A 326 -46.60 -15.29 -33.16
C ARG A 326 -48.07 -14.87 -33.41
N TRP A 327 -48.46 -13.64 -33.07
CA TRP A 327 -49.85 -13.19 -33.12
C TRP A 327 -50.24 -12.43 -34.41
N LYS A 328 -49.28 -12.10 -35.28
CA LYS A 328 -49.53 -11.32 -36.50
C LYS A 328 -49.94 -12.15 -37.73
N ARG A 329 -50.11 -13.48 -37.64
CA ARG A 329 -50.36 -14.34 -38.81
C ARG A 329 -51.83 -14.70 -39.08
N ASN A 330 -52.78 -14.28 -38.22
CA ASN A 330 -54.20 -14.71 -38.33
C ASN A 330 -55.22 -13.57 -38.50
N GLY A 331 -54.85 -12.43 -39.09
CA GLY A 331 -55.82 -11.38 -39.39
C GLY A 331 -55.49 -10.70 -40.70
N ILE A 332 -56.49 -10.64 -41.59
CA ILE A 332 -56.53 -9.85 -42.84
C ILE A 332 -56.03 -10.61 -44.09
N LEU A 333 -56.79 -11.63 -44.50
CA LEU A 333 -56.99 -11.95 -45.92
C LEU A 333 -58.40 -11.46 -46.27
N GLY A 334 -58.48 -10.28 -46.89
CA GLY A 334 -59.74 -9.68 -47.31
C GLY A 334 -59.52 -8.50 -48.26
N CYS A 335 -59.86 -8.73 -49.54
CA CYS A 335 -60.19 -7.77 -50.60
C CYS A 335 -59.20 -6.66 -50.99
N SER A 336 -58.63 -6.77 -52.20
CA SER A 336 -58.96 -5.84 -53.31
C SER A 336 -58.25 -6.23 -54.62
N HIS A 337 -59.08 -6.42 -55.64
CA HIS A 337 -58.82 -6.69 -57.06
C HIS A 337 -58.47 -5.38 -57.80
N GLU A 338 -57.63 -5.45 -58.86
CA GLU A 338 -57.70 -4.73 -60.17
C GLU A 338 -56.34 -4.82 -60.89
N SER A 339 -56.16 -5.69 -61.90
CA SER A 339 -56.54 -5.61 -63.32
C SER A 339 -55.46 -4.99 -64.23
N ARG A 340 -54.88 -5.81 -65.12
CA ARG A 340 -54.25 -5.38 -66.38
C ARG A 340 -54.88 -6.15 -67.55
N LEU A 341 -55.55 -5.40 -68.43
CA LEU A 341 -55.99 -5.83 -69.75
C LEU A 341 -54.82 -5.81 -70.73
N THR A 342 -54.77 -6.80 -71.62
CA THR A 342 -54.18 -6.68 -72.97
C THR A 342 -55.08 -7.42 -73.96
N ARG A 343 -55.69 -6.68 -74.89
CA ARG A 343 -56.20 -7.16 -76.18
C ARG A 343 -55.04 -7.15 -77.18
N VAL A 344 -54.76 -8.26 -77.86
CA VAL A 344 -55.21 -8.62 -79.24
C VAL A 344 -54.86 -10.09 -79.42
#